data_AF-A0A023NCN3-F1
#
_entry.id   AF-A0A023NCN3-F1
#
_cell.length_a   1.000
_cell.length_b   1.000
_cell.length_c   1.000
_cell.angle_alpha   90.00
_cell.angle_beta   90.00
_cell.angle_gamma   90.00
#
_symmetry.space_group_name_H-M   'P 1'
#
loop_
_entity.id
_entity.type
_entity.pdbx_description
1 polymer ?
#
loop_
_entity_poly.entity_id
_entity_poly.type
_entity_poly.pdbx_seq_one_letter_code
_entity_poly.pdbx_strand_id
1 'polypeptide(L)'
;EGETAFRGWSRMAVPVREFKITEVKQPNIGEVKPSSVTAEVTFSISSYPGQMRSEWDALKEHDVLFLLSVRPSFEPLSAEEAEKASVPQKLGLQYVRGCEIIEVRDEEGALMNDFTGRIKREDWKPPKGQLRTVTIALDTAQYHMDVSDIAEKGAEDIYSTFNILLRRKPKENNFKAILESIRDLMNEYCIVPDWLHNIFLGYG
;
A
#
# COMPACT_ATOMS: atom_id res chain seq x y z
N GLU A 1 9.18 -22.86 -15.26
CA GLU A 1 9.18 -21.42 -14.94
C GLU A 1 9.75 -21.25 -13.54
N GLY A 2 10.70 -20.34 -13.35
CA GLY A 2 11.36 -20.15 -12.05
C GLY A 2 10.58 -19.18 -11.18
N GLU A 3 10.23 -19.59 -9.96
CA GLU A 3 9.64 -18.69 -8.98
C GLU A 3 10.67 -17.67 -8.48
N THR A 4 10.21 -16.44 -8.21
CA THR A 4 11.07 -15.39 -7.66
C THR A 4 11.43 -15.73 -6.22
N ALA A 5 12.71 -15.91 -5.94
CA ALA A 5 13.19 -16.26 -4.60
C ALA A 5 14.00 -15.11 -3.97
N PHE A 6 13.52 -14.58 -2.84
CA PHE A 6 14.23 -13.56 -2.06
C PHE A 6 15.17 -14.23 -1.05
N ARG A 7 16.48 -14.17 -1.31
CA ARG A 7 17.52 -14.76 -0.44
C ARG A 7 18.01 -13.84 0.67
N GLY A 8 17.66 -12.56 0.60
CA GLY A 8 18.05 -11.54 1.57
C GLY A 8 16.88 -11.09 2.43
N TRP A 9 17.16 -10.19 3.37
CA TRP A 9 16.16 -9.52 4.19
C TRP A 9 16.25 -8.01 4.01
N SER A 10 15.12 -7.33 4.19
CA SER A 10 15.06 -5.87 4.21
C SER A 10 14.28 -5.41 5.43
N ARG A 11 14.78 -4.39 6.12
CA ARG A 11 14.07 -3.79 7.26
C ARG A 11 12.71 -3.21 6.87
N MET A 12 12.57 -2.73 5.64
CA MET A 12 11.42 -1.97 5.15
C MET A 12 10.51 -2.75 4.19
N ALA A 13 10.90 -3.95 3.79
CA ALA A 13 10.14 -4.75 2.84
C ALA A 13 10.10 -6.21 3.26
N VAL A 14 8.94 -6.84 3.11
CA VAL A 14 8.67 -8.24 3.47
C VAL A 14 8.04 -8.97 2.28
N PRO A 15 8.40 -10.24 2.02
CA PRO A 15 7.71 -11.05 1.03
C PRO A 15 6.23 -11.21 1.39
N VAL A 16 5.37 -11.01 0.39
CA VAL A 16 3.94 -11.32 0.51
C VAL A 16 3.76 -12.82 0.49
N ARG A 17 3.04 -13.36 1.47
CA ARG A 17 2.66 -14.77 1.51
C ARG A 17 1.37 -15.01 0.74
N GLU A 18 0.41 -14.12 0.92
CA GLU A 18 -0.89 -14.17 0.24
C GLU A 18 -1.42 -12.75 0.08
N PHE A 19 -2.07 -12.51 -1.06
CA PHE A 19 -2.79 -11.28 -1.33
C PHE A 19 -4.13 -11.62 -1.96
N LYS A 20 -5.21 -11.00 -1.50
CA LYS A 20 -6.55 -11.23 -2.03
C LYS A 20 -7.41 -9.98 -1.92
N ILE A 21 -8.07 -9.60 -3.00
CA ILE A 21 -9.16 -8.62 -2.95
C ILE A 21 -10.36 -9.25 -2.23
N THR A 22 -10.84 -8.60 -1.17
CA THR A 22 -11.91 -9.10 -0.33
C THR A 22 -13.27 -8.51 -0.67
N GLU A 23 -13.32 -7.22 -1.00
CA GLU A 23 -14.55 -6.52 -1.33
C GLU A 23 -14.30 -5.45 -2.39
N VAL A 24 -15.24 -5.35 -3.34
CA VAL A 24 -15.34 -4.25 -4.30
C VAL A 24 -16.76 -3.72 -4.22
N LYS A 25 -16.93 -2.50 -3.73
CA LYS A 25 -18.25 -1.88 -3.59
C LYS A 25 -18.68 -1.21 -4.89
N GLN A 26 -20.00 -1.15 -5.09
CA GLN A 26 -20.58 -0.47 -6.25
C GLN A 26 -20.17 1.02 -6.27
N PRO A 27 -20.00 1.61 -7.46
CA PRO A 27 -19.78 3.05 -7.61
C PRO A 27 -20.88 3.88 -6.95
N ASN A 28 -20.50 5.05 -6.45
CA ASN A 28 -21.49 6.04 -6.03
C ASN A 28 -22.26 6.57 -7.24
N ILE A 29 -23.45 7.15 -7.00
CA ILE A 29 -24.24 7.78 -8.06
C ILE A 29 -23.41 8.88 -8.73
N GLY A 30 -23.22 8.77 -10.05
CA GLY A 30 -22.43 9.72 -10.84
C GLY A 30 -20.94 9.41 -10.94
N GLU A 31 -20.45 8.39 -10.23
CA GLU A 31 -19.07 7.90 -10.36
C GLU A 31 -19.03 6.61 -11.20
N VAL A 32 -17.91 6.41 -11.90
CA VAL A 32 -17.63 5.19 -12.68
C VAL A 32 -16.74 4.20 -11.92
N LYS A 33 -15.89 4.72 -11.03
CA LYS A 33 -15.00 3.93 -10.18
C LYS A 33 -15.76 3.37 -8.97
N PRO A 34 -15.33 2.23 -8.40
CA PRO A 34 -15.96 1.70 -7.19
C PRO A 34 -15.84 2.69 -6.02
N SER A 35 -16.82 2.67 -5.11
CA SER A 35 -16.81 3.52 -3.91
C SER A 35 -15.77 3.08 -2.88
N SER A 36 -15.40 1.79 -2.87
CA SER A 36 -14.37 1.24 -2.01
C SER A 36 -13.83 -0.08 -2.59
N VAL A 37 -12.54 -0.33 -2.39
CA VAL A 37 -11.88 -1.58 -2.72
C VAL A 37 -11.03 -1.98 -1.52
N THR A 38 -11.31 -3.15 -0.95
CA THR A 38 -10.55 -3.69 0.18
C THR A 38 -9.84 -4.98 -0.23
N ALA A 39 -8.67 -5.20 0.34
CA ALA A 39 -7.89 -6.41 0.16
C ALA A 39 -7.28 -6.86 1.50
N GLU A 40 -6.89 -8.12 1.56
CA GLU A 40 -6.10 -8.69 2.63
C GLU A 40 -4.72 -9.06 2.11
N VAL A 41 -3.69 -8.70 2.88
CA VAL A 41 -2.31 -9.11 2.64
C VAL A 41 -1.76 -9.84 3.86
N THR A 42 -1.22 -11.03 3.64
CA THR A 42 -0.62 -11.86 4.68
C THR A 42 0.89 -11.89 4.49
N PHE A 43 1.65 -11.68 5.56
CA PHE A 43 3.11 -11.79 5.55
C PHE A 43 3.64 -12.41 6.85
N SER A 44 4.86 -12.93 6.79
CA SER A 44 5.56 -13.48 7.95
C SER A 44 6.67 -12.55 8.40
N ILE A 45 6.77 -12.33 9.71
CA ILE A 45 7.89 -11.61 10.32
C ILE A 45 8.92 -12.55 10.97
N SER A 46 8.78 -13.86 10.81
CA SER A 46 9.61 -14.89 11.46
C SER A 46 11.11 -14.77 11.15
N SER A 47 11.46 -14.27 9.97
CA SER A 47 12.83 -14.11 9.50
C SER A 47 13.53 -12.86 10.04
N TYR A 48 12.80 -11.96 10.73
CA TYR A 48 13.35 -10.69 11.17
C TYR A 48 13.86 -10.69 12.62
N PRO A 49 14.93 -9.92 12.92
CA PRO A 49 15.36 -9.65 14.29
C PRO A 49 14.27 -8.96 15.12
N GLY A 50 14.35 -9.08 16.46
CA GLY A 50 13.35 -8.55 17.40
C GLY A 50 12.96 -7.08 17.15
N GLN A 51 13.93 -6.19 16.95
CA GLN A 51 13.66 -4.77 16.68
C GLN A 51 12.84 -4.55 15.40
N MET A 52 13.13 -5.28 14.33
CA MET A 52 12.40 -5.15 13.06
C MET A 52 10.99 -5.74 13.17
N ARG A 53 10.82 -6.84 13.91
CA ARG A 53 9.50 -7.39 14.22
C ARG A 53 8.64 -6.37 14.95
N SER A 54 9.18 -5.73 15.99
CA SER A 54 8.47 -4.66 16.70
C SER A 54 8.11 -3.47 15.80
N GLU A 55 8.93 -3.15 14.79
CA GLU A 55 8.61 -2.10 13.82
C GLU A 55 7.49 -2.48 12.86
N TRP A 56 7.38 -3.75 12.47
CA TRP A 56 6.27 -4.26 11.68
C TRP A 56 4.99 -4.42 12.50
N ASP A 57 5.11 -4.80 13.77
CA ASP A 57 4.00 -4.86 14.72
C ASP A 57 3.47 -3.46 15.11
N ALA A 58 4.27 -2.42 14.89
CA ALA A 58 3.92 -1.03 15.17
C ALA A 58 3.18 -0.32 14.02
N LEU A 59 2.85 -1.03 12.94
CA LEU A 59 2.00 -0.53 11.86
C LEU A 59 0.61 -0.16 12.40
N LYS A 60 0.06 0.96 11.92
CA LYS A 60 -1.19 1.54 12.41
C LYS A 60 -2.19 1.73 11.29
N GLU A 61 -3.44 1.93 11.69
CA GLU A 61 -4.47 2.44 10.79
C GLU A 61 -3.97 3.74 10.12
N HIS A 62 -4.33 3.90 8.85
CA HIS A 62 -3.92 5.01 7.97
C HIS A 62 -2.44 5.02 7.56
N ASP A 63 -1.61 4.09 8.03
CA ASP A 63 -0.27 3.95 7.46
C ASP A 63 -0.36 3.52 5.99
N VAL A 64 0.41 4.21 5.15
CA VAL A 64 0.49 3.88 3.72
C VAL A 64 1.57 2.83 3.48
N LEU A 65 1.21 1.75 2.81
CA LEU A 65 2.11 0.71 2.34
C LEU A 65 2.14 0.68 0.80
N PHE A 66 3.11 -0.06 0.27
CA PHE A 66 3.28 -0.27 -1.16
C PHE A 66 3.31 -1.77 -1.45
N LEU A 67 2.53 -2.19 -2.42
CA LEU A 67 2.52 -3.53 -3.00
C LEU A 67 3.38 -3.52 -4.25
N LEU A 68 4.35 -4.43 -4.35
CA LEU A 68 5.27 -4.51 -5.47
C LEU A 68 5.22 -5.90 -6.10
N SER A 69 5.34 -5.92 -7.42
CA SER A 69 5.49 -7.13 -8.21
C SER A 69 6.87 -7.12 -8.84
N VAL A 70 7.74 -8.00 -8.35
CA VAL A 70 9.11 -8.13 -8.83
C VAL A 70 9.27 -9.45 -9.56
N ARG A 71 9.66 -9.40 -10.83
CA ARG A 71 10.00 -10.55 -11.66
C ARG A 71 11.39 -10.33 -12.25
N PRO A 72 12.42 -10.97 -11.69
CA PRO A 72 13.78 -10.80 -12.20
C PRO A 72 13.84 -11.29 -13.65
N SER A 73 14.53 -10.54 -14.50
CA SER A 73 14.92 -11.06 -15.80
C SER A 73 15.93 -12.20 -15.59
N PHE A 74 15.66 -13.35 -16.20
CA PHE A 74 16.61 -14.48 -16.20
C PHE A 74 17.74 -14.26 -17.21
N GLU A 75 17.60 -13.31 -18.13
CA GLU A 75 18.66 -12.92 -19.05
C GLU A 75 19.60 -11.94 -18.34
N PRO A 76 20.86 -12.33 -18.07
CA PRO A 76 21.82 -11.42 -17.49
C PRO A 76 22.11 -10.30 -18.48
N LEU A 77 21.88 -9.06 -18.05
CA LEU A 77 22.28 -7.87 -18.80
C LEU A 77 23.79 -7.92 -19.04
N SER A 78 24.23 -7.58 -20.25
CA SER A 78 25.65 -7.33 -20.50
C SER A 78 26.15 -6.17 -19.64
N ALA A 79 27.47 -6.02 -19.49
CA ALA A 79 28.04 -4.95 -18.66
C ALA A 79 27.59 -3.55 -19.11
N GLU A 80 27.48 -3.32 -20.42
CA GLU A 80 27.01 -2.04 -20.99
C GLU A 80 25.51 -1.82 -20.78
N GLU A 81 24.70 -2.88 -20.87
CA GLU A 81 23.25 -2.81 -20.61
C GLU A 81 22.97 -2.60 -19.12
N ALA A 82 23.73 -3.25 -18.25
CA ALA A 82 23.62 -3.07 -16.81
C ALA A 82 23.98 -1.64 -16.38
N GLU A 83 24.93 -0.98 -17.03
CA GLU A 83 25.24 0.42 -16.73
C GLU A 83 24.06 1.35 -17.09
N LYS A 84 23.46 1.13 -18.26
CA LYS A 84 22.34 1.94 -18.79
C LYS A 84 20.97 1.56 -18.25
N ALA A 85 20.82 0.38 -17.65
CA ALA A 85 19.53 -0.12 -17.19
C ALA A 85 18.97 0.73 -16.04
N SER A 86 17.68 1.04 -16.15
CA SER A 86 16.91 1.70 -15.10
C SER A 86 16.78 0.79 -13.87
N VAL A 87 16.47 1.38 -12.71
CA VAL A 87 16.25 0.64 -11.47
C VAL A 87 15.18 -0.46 -11.64
N PRO A 88 14.03 -0.22 -12.32
CA PRO A 88 13.06 -1.27 -12.57
C PRO A 88 13.60 -2.43 -13.39
N GLN A 89 14.38 -2.17 -14.44
CA GLN A 89 14.98 -3.22 -15.28
C GLN A 89 16.01 -4.05 -14.51
N LYS A 90 16.85 -3.39 -13.69
CA LYS A 90 17.86 -4.07 -12.86
C LYS A 90 17.25 -4.98 -11.82
N LEU A 91 16.15 -4.54 -11.21
CA LEU A 91 15.49 -5.27 -10.12
C LEU A 91 14.39 -6.20 -10.61
N GLY A 92 13.93 -6.05 -11.86
CA GLY A 92 12.74 -6.73 -12.37
C GLY A 92 11.44 -6.17 -11.81
N LEU A 93 11.39 -4.91 -11.37
CA LEU A 93 10.18 -4.29 -10.84
C LEU A 93 9.17 -4.04 -11.98
N GLN A 94 8.02 -4.70 -11.91
CA GLN A 94 6.96 -4.62 -12.91
C GLN A 94 5.87 -3.63 -12.49
N TYR A 95 5.37 -3.79 -11.27
CA TYR A 95 4.22 -3.02 -10.78
C TYR A 95 4.46 -2.50 -9.37
N VAL A 96 3.90 -1.33 -9.09
CA VAL A 96 3.83 -0.72 -7.76
C VAL A 96 2.41 -0.20 -7.57
N ARG A 97 1.77 -0.55 -6.45
CA ARG A 97 0.48 0.02 -6.03
C ARG A 97 0.57 0.49 -4.59
N GLY A 98 -0.06 1.63 -4.30
CA GLY A 98 -0.20 2.12 -2.93
C GLY A 98 -1.44 1.51 -2.28
N CYS A 99 -1.37 1.29 -0.98
CA CYS A 99 -2.51 0.90 -0.17
C CYS A 99 -2.43 1.53 1.22
N GLU A 100 -3.56 1.61 1.90
CA GLU A 100 -3.66 2.17 3.24
C GLU A 100 -4.16 1.10 4.20
N ILE A 101 -3.55 1.01 5.39
CA ILE A 101 -3.98 0.07 6.41
C ILE A 101 -5.33 0.48 7.00
N ILE A 102 -6.28 -0.45 6.99
CA ILE A 102 -7.53 -0.38 7.75
C ILE A 102 -7.31 -1.04 9.10
N GLU A 103 -6.92 -2.31 9.10
CA GLU A 103 -6.68 -3.08 10.33
C GLU A 103 -5.58 -4.12 10.16
N VAL A 104 -4.96 -4.50 11.28
CA VAL A 104 -3.89 -5.48 11.39
C VAL A 104 -4.35 -6.55 12.37
N ARG A 105 -4.28 -7.81 11.97
CA ARG A 105 -4.58 -8.99 12.80
C ARG A 105 -3.35 -9.87 12.95
N ASP A 106 -3.21 -10.47 14.13
CA ASP A 106 -2.16 -11.44 14.43
C ASP A 106 -2.48 -12.84 13.86
N GLU A 107 -1.65 -13.84 14.16
CA GLU A 107 -1.81 -15.19 13.64
C GLU A 107 -3.05 -15.93 14.18
N GLU A 108 -3.58 -15.53 15.34
CA GLU A 108 -4.83 -16.06 15.89
C GLU A 108 -6.06 -15.26 15.42
N GLY A 109 -5.86 -14.24 14.58
CA GLY A 109 -6.91 -13.34 14.11
C GLY A 109 -7.28 -12.23 15.10
N ALA A 110 -6.50 -12.05 16.18
CA ALA A 110 -6.73 -10.97 17.13
C ALA A 110 -6.28 -9.63 16.53
N LEU A 111 -7.13 -8.62 16.65
CA LEU A 111 -6.86 -7.27 16.15
C LEU A 111 -5.73 -6.62 16.97
N MET A 112 -4.72 -6.09 16.28
CA MET A 112 -3.52 -5.51 16.87
C MET A 112 -3.59 -3.98 17.00
N ASN A 113 -4.30 -3.32 16.07
CA ASN A 113 -4.53 -1.89 16.06
C ASN A 113 -6.02 -1.62 16.34
N ASP A 114 -6.32 -0.88 17.40
CA ASP A 114 -7.67 -0.40 17.64
C ASP A 114 -7.69 1.10 17.92
N PHE A 115 -8.09 1.86 16.90
CA PHE A 115 -8.59 3.22 17.08
C PHE A 115 -10.12 3.28 17.00
N THR A 116 -10.78 2.16 16.68
CA THR A 116 -12.24 2.06 16.59
C THR A 116 -12.92 1.90 17.97
N GLY A 117 -12.15 1.66 19.03
CA GLY A 117 -12.64 1.44 20.40
C GLY A 117 -13.12 0.01 20.67
N ARG A 118 -12.86 -0.95 19.76
CA ARG A 118 -13.20 -2.37 19.88
C ARG A 118 -12.32 -3.14 20.87
N ILE A 119 -11.10 -2.67 21.12
CA ILE A 119 -10.14 -3.19 22.09
C ILE A 119 -9.75 -2.05 23.03
N LYS A 120 -10.15 -2.17 24.29
CA LYS A 120 -9.70 -1.24 25.31
C LYS A 120 -8.22 -1.42 25.56
N ARG A 121 -7.51 -0.36 25.96
CA ARG A 121 -6.08 -0.44 26.34
C ARG A 121 -5.79 -1.52 27.40
N GLU A 122 -6.74 -1.77 28.29
CA GLU A 122 -6.67 -2.81 29.32
C GLU A 122 -6.71 -4.25 28.76
N ASP A 123 -7.31 -4.44 27.58
CA ASP A 123 -7.44 -5.73 26.89
C ASP A 123 -6.34 -5.96 25.85
N TRP A 124 -5.41 -5.00 25.69
CA TRP A 124 -4.31 -5.12 24.74
C TRP A 124 -3.38 -6.27 25.13
N LYS A 125 -3.23 -7.23 24.22
CA LYS A 125 -2.33 -8.36 24.36
C LYS A 125 -1.20 -8.24 23.35
N PRO A 126 0.01 -8.70 23.69
CA PRO A 126 1.08 -8.80 22.70
C PRO A 126 0.62 -9.71 21.54
N PRO A 127 0.95 -9.34 20.30
CA PRO A 127 0.52 -10.10 19.13
C PRO A 127 1.11 -11.52 19.17
N LYS A 128 0.27 -12.50 18.85
CA LYS A 128 0.66 -13.89 18.87
C LYS A 128 1.15 -14.36 17.50
N GLY A 129 2.03 -15.35 17.54
CA GLY A 129 2.58 -15.95 16.33
C GLY A 129 3.49 -15.00 15.53
N GLN A 130 3.84 -15.42 14.32
CA GLN A 130 4.75 -14.71 13.42
C GLN A 130 4.07 -14.26 12.12
N LEU A 131 2.79 -14.60 11.94
CA LEU A 131 2.01 -14.15 10.78
C LEU A 131 1.20 -12.91 11.12
N ARG A 132 1.08 -12.03 10.13
CA ARG A 132 0.26 -10.83 10.18
C ARG A 132 -0.64 -10.81 8.97
N THR A 133 -1.92 -10.55 9.21
CA THR A 133 -2.91 -10.32 8.15
C THR A 133 -3.34 -8.87 8.24
N VAL A 134 -3.13 -8.12 7.17
CA VAL A 134 -3.46 -6.70 7.12
C VAL A 134 -4.59 -6.50 6.13
N THR A 135 -5.70 -5.95 6.61
CA THR A 135 -6.79 -5.47 5.77
C THR A 135 -6.42 -4.07 5.31
N ILE A 136 -6.42 -3.86 3.99
CA ILE A 136 -5.98 -2.63 3.35
C ILE A 136 -7.06 -2.07 2.42
N ALA A 137 -7.11 -0.74 2.32
CA ALA A 137 -7.83 -0.01 1.29
C ALA A 137 -6.92 0.21 0.08
N LEU A 138 -7.43 -0.07 -1.13
CA LEU A 138 -6.77 0.24 -2.40
C LEU A 138 -7.35 1.52 -3.01
N ASP A 139 -6.55 2.20 -3.83
CA ASP A 139 -7.04 3.37 -4.57
C ASP A 139 -8.06 2.94 -5.62
N THR A 140 -9.28 3.48 -5.51
CA THR A 140 -10.42 3.07 -6.34
C THR A 140 -10.30 3.53 -7.78
N ALA A 141 -9.65 4.67 -8.03
CA ALA A 141 -9.42 5.16 -9.39
C ALA A 141 -8.37 4.31 -10.09
N GLN A 142 -7.28 3.98 -9.39
CA GLN A 142 -6.25 3.08 -9.88
C GLN A 142 -6.80 1.68 -10.14
N TYR A 143 -7.62 1.14 -9.24
CA TYR A 143 -8.28 -0.14 -9.43
C TYR A 143 -9.16 -0.15 -10.69
N HIS A 144 -9.97 0.89 -10.88
CA HIS A 144 -10.80 1.03 -12.08
C HIS A 144 -9.96 1.09 -13.36
N MET A 145 -8.87 1.86 -13.37
CA MET A 145 -7.94 1.92 -14.52
C MET A 145 -7.34 0.55 -14.82
N ASP A 146 -6.86 -0.16 -13.79
CA ASP A 146 -6.23 -1.48 -13.95
C ASP A 146 -7.22 -2.50 -14.52
N VAL A 147 -8.45 -2.56 -13.99
CA VAL A 147 -9.49 -3.47 -14.49
C VAL A 147 -9.93 -3.12 -15.91
N SER A 148 -10.00 -1.82 -16.24
CA SER A 148 -10.31 -1.37 -17.60
C SER A 148 -9.21 -1.78 -18.58
N ASP A 149 -7.94 -1.63 -18.20
CA ASP A 149 -6.80 -2.06 -19.03
C ASP A 149 -6.79 -3.59 -19.23
N ILE A 150 -7.12 -4.37 -18.20
CA ILE A 150 -7.27 -5.83 -18.32
C ILE A 150 -8.37 -6.18 -19.33
N ALA A 151 -9.54 -5.53 -19.23
CA ALA A 151 -10.68 -5.82 -20.09
C ALA A 151 -10.47 -5.38 -21.55
N GLU A 152 -9.90 -4.19 -21.77
CA GLU A 152 -9.77 -3.59 -23.11
C GLU A 152 -8.52 -4.05 -23.85
N LYS A 153 -7.40 -4.19 -23.13
CA LYS A 153 -6.08 -4.47 -23.72
C LYS A 153 -5.61 -5.90 -23.47
N GLY A 154 -6.38 -6.70 -22.73
CA GLY A 154 -5.95 -8.04 -22.32
C GLY A 154 -4.71 -8.00 -21.43
N ALA A 155 -4.54 -6.92 -20.66
CA ALA A 155 -3.43 -6.79 -19.73
C ALA A 155 -3.47 -7.89 -18.65
N GLU A 156 -2.32 -8.16 -18.05
CA GLU A 156 -2.21 -9.13 -16.97
C GLU A 156 -2.95 -8.67 -15.70
N ASP A 157 -3.52 -9.61 -14.95
CA ASP A 157 -4.11 -9.32 -13.64
C ASP A 157 -3.02 -9.03 -12.59
N ILE A 158 -2.70 -7.74 -12.45
CA ILE A 158 -1.70 -7.20 -11.52
C ILE A 158 -1.92 -7.68 -10.08
N TYR A 159 -3.18 -7.83 -9.66
CA TYR A 159 -3.56 -8.17 -8.28
C TYR A 159 -3.16 -9.59 -7.89
N SER A 160 -2.90 -10.46 -8.87
CA SER A 160 -2.35 -11.80 -8.65
C SER A 160 -0.82 -11.86 -8.55
N THR A 161 -0.13 -10.74 -8.81
CA THR A 161 1.32 -10.73 -9.07
C THR A 161 2.18 -10.19 -7.93
N PHE A 162 1.56 -9.58 -6.90
CA PHE A 162 2.29 -8.94 -5.81
C PHE A 162 3.07 -9.97 -4.98
N ASN A 163 4.34 -9.69 -4.76
CA ASN A 163 5.24 -10.58 -4.01
C ASN A 163 6.09 -9.86 -2.97
N ILE A 164 6.03 -8.53 -2.90
CA ILE A 164 6.68 -7.74 -1.85
C ILE A 164 5.71 -6.69 -1.30
N LEU A 165 5.66 -6.58 0.03
CA LEU A 165 5.02 -5.49 0.75
C LEU A 165 6.11 -4.58 1.32
N LEU A 166 6.03 -3.29 1.03
CA LEU A 166 7.00 -2.28 1.44
C LEU A 166 6.34 -1.22 2.30
N ARG A 167 6.96 -0.92 3.44
CA ARG A 167 6.58 0.18 4.34
C ARG A 167 7.56 1.34 4.21
N ARG A 168 7.14 2.54 4.63
CA ARG A 168 8.00 3.72 4.76
C ARG A 168 8.16 4.13 6.21
N LYS A 169 9.10 5.04 6.49
CA LYS A 169 9.22 5.63 7.82
C LYS A 169 7.99 6.51 8.10
N PRO A 170 7.30 6.36 9.25
CA PRO A 170 6.07 7.10 9.52
C PRO A 170 6.20 8.62 9.37
N LYS A 171 7.32 9.21 9.80
CA LYS A 171 7.57 10.66 9.71
C LYS A 171 7.62 11.22 8.28
N GLU A 172 7.83 10.35 7.29
CA GLU A 172 7.96 10.71 5.87
C GLU A 172 6.78 10.17 5.05
N ASN A 173 5.76 9.61 5.70
CA ASN A 173 4.69 8.83 5.08
C ASN A 173 3.31 9.50 5.21
N ASN A 174 3.25 10.82 5.15
CA ASN A 174 2.04 11.63 5.28
C ASN A 174 1.51 12.20 3.95
N PHE A 175 2.12 11.83 2.82
CA PHE A 175 1.80 12.40 1.50
C PHE A 175 0.35 12.16 1.09
N LYS A 176 -0.21 10.97 1.34
CA LYS A 176 -1.59 10.63 1.00
C LYS A 176 -2.58 11.55 1.71
N ALA A 177 -2.48 11.66 3.04
CA ALA A 177 -3.37 12.49 3.84
C ALA A 177 -3.31 13.98 3.43
N ILE A 178 -2.12 14.48 3.06
CA ILE A 178 -1.96 15.84 2.53
C ILE A 178 -2.67 15.99 1.19
N LEU A 179 -2.46 15.07 0.25
CA LEU A 179 -3.10 15.11 -1.07
C LEU A 179 -4.63 14.98 -0.98
N GLU A 180 -5.12 14.16 -0.07
CA GLU A 180 -6.55 14.05 0.22
C GLU A 180 -7.09 15.38 0.77
N SER A 181 -6.41 16.00 1.73
CA SER A 181 -6.81 17.31 2.27
C SER A 181 -6.84 18.40 1.18
N ILE A 182 -5.85 18.41 0.27
CA ILE A 182 -5.82 19.36 -0.86
C ILE A 182 -7.00 19.11 -1.81
N ARG A 183 -7.26 17.85 -2.15
CA ARG A 183 -8.38 17.46 -3.02
C ARG A 183 -9.72 17.86 -2.40
N ASP A 184 -9.89 17.60 -1.11
CA ASP A 184 -11.12 17.90 -0.40
C ASP A 184 -11.34 19.43 -0.34
N LEU A 185 -10.28 20.21 -0.08
CA LEU A 185 -10.32 21.68 -0.15
C LEU A 185 -10.67 22.21 -1.55
N MET A 186 -10.21 21.54 -2.62
CA MET A 186 -10.57 21.92 -4.00
C MET A 186 -12.02 21.62 -4.35
N ASN A 187 -12.63 20.62 -3.71
CA ASN A 187 -14.02 20.23 -3.94
C ASN A 187 -15.02 21.00 -3.05
N GLU A 188 -14.54 21.60 -1.96
CA GLU A 188 -15.33 22.48 -1.12
C GLU A 188 -15.34 23.92 -1.66
N TYR A 189 -16.38 24.68 -1.31
CA TYR A 189 -16.35 26.12 -1.49
C TYR A 189 -15.32 26.72 -0.52
N CYS A 190 -14.12 27.02 -1.04
CA CYS A 190 -13.05 27.62 -0.25
C CYS A 190 -13.43 29.04 0.18
N ILE A 191 -13.89 29.20 1.44
CA ILE A 191 -14.22 30.50 2.03
C ILE A 191 -12.93 31.09 2.62
N VAL A 192 -12.12 31.72 1.77
CA VAL A 192 -11.05 32.61 2.24
C VAL A 192 -11.66 33.99 2.49
N PRO A 193 -11.41 34.63 3.65
CA PRO A 193 -11.87 36.00 3.87
C PRO A 193 -11.43 36.94 2.74
N ASP A 194 -12.33 37.81 2.27
CA ASP A 194 -12.09 38.67 1.09
C ASP A 194 -10.81 39.51 1.22
N TRP A 195 -10.49 39.98 2.43
CA TRP A 195 -9.28 40.76 2.71
C TRP A 195 -7.97 39.97 2.50
N LEU A 196 -8.02 38.64 2.59
CA LEU A 196 -6.86 37.76 2.45
C LEU A 196 -6.75 37.19 1.02
N HIS A 197 -7.85 37.13 0.27
CA HIS A 197 -7.88 36.47 -1.04
C HIS A 197 -6.84 37.03 -2.03
N ASN A 198 -6.84 38.36 -2.21
CA ASN A 198 -5.91 39.03 -3.13
C ASN A 198 -4.45 38.94 -2.65
N ILE A 199 -4.22 39.11 -1.34
CA ILE A 199 -2.89 39.00 -0.72
C ILE A 199 -2.34 37.57 -0.88
N PHE A 200 -3.17 36.56 -0.63
CA PHE A 200 -2.78 35.15 -0.70
C PHE A 200 -2.45 34.71 -2.13
N LEU A 201 -3.23 35.17 -3.11
CA LEU A 201 -2.97 34.91 -4.53
C LEU A 201 -1.82 35.75 -5.12
N GLY A 202 -1.29 36.69 -4.34
CA GLY A 202 -0.20 37.57 -4.76
C GLY A 202 -0.62 38.69 -5.72
N TYR A 203 -1.93 38.93 -5.86
CA TYR A 203 -2.46 40.10 -6.54
C TYR A 203 -2.49 41.26 -5.53
N GLY A 204 -1.34 41.90 -5.32
CA GLY A 204 -1.22 43.15 -4.59
C GLY A 204 -1.34 44.35 -5.52
#